data_AF-A0A7U7J1H9-F1
#
_entry.id   AF-A0A7U7J1H9-F1
#
_cell.length_a   1.000
_cell.length_b   1.000
_cell.length_c   1.000
_cell.angle_alpha   90.00
_cell.angle_beta   90.00
_cell.angle_gamma   90.00
#
_symmetry.space_group_name_H-M   'P 1'
#
loop_
_entity.id
_entity.type
_entity.pdbx_description
1 polymer ?
#
loop_
_entity_poly.entity_id
_entity_poly.type
_entity_poly.pdbx_seq_one_letter_code
_entity_poly.pdbx_strand_id
1 'polypeptide(L)'
;MALCDFRSVFMPYCLVKQANGKYVVLNREYKPIGFFTTEWINYEDYPIAVEIEGIGPATAKKLSVTCESDIEKIFLYNDGCVPTQSDKNMKNYLKKLEILAKLKIKSS
;
A
#
# COMPACT_ATOMS: atom_id res chain seq x y z
N MET A 1 -9.88 9.68 7.14
CA MET A 1 -11.07 9.22 7.89
C MET A 1 -10.53 8.75 9.22
N ALA A 2 -11.03 9.21 10.36
CA ALA A 2 -10.40 8.90 11.65
C ALA A 2 -10.02 7.41 11.77
N LEU A 3 -8.87 7.10 12.39
CA LEU A 3 -8.34 5.75 12.63
C LEU A 3 -9.30 4.94 13.54
N CYS A 4 -10.50 4.64 13.05
CA CYS A 4 -11.60 4.10 13.85
C CYS A 4 -11.91 2.63 13.53
N ASP A 5 -11.28 2.08 12.49
CA ASP A 5 -11.46 0.68 12.10
C ASP A 5 -10.13 -0.01 11.80
N PHE A 6 -10.08 -1.31 12.07
CA PHE A 6 -8.87 -2.14 11.94
C PHE A 6 -8.25 -2.06 10.53
N ARG A 7 -9.08 -2.07 9.48
CA ARG A 7 -8.63 -1.99 8.09
C ARG A 7 -7.92 -0.65 7.84
N SER A 8 -8.43 0.46 8.35
CA SER A 8 -7.82 1.77 8.16
C SER A 8 -6.41 1.89 8.75
N VAL A 9 -6.10 1.13 9.82
CA VAL A 9 -4.81 1.20 10.53
C VAL A 9 -3.83 0.12 10.08
N PHE A 10 -4.31 -1.12 9.93
CA PHE A 10 -3.45 -2.30 9.82
C PHE A 10 -3.44 -2.96 8.45
N MET A 11 -4.31 -2.55 7.53
CA MET A 11 -4.31 -3.10 6.16
C MET A 11 -3.59 -2.17 5.19
N PRO A 12 -2.73 -2.72 4.31
CA PRO A 12 -2.11 -1.94 3.24
C PRO A 12 -3.14 -1.19 2.39
N TYR A 13 -2.98 0.11 2.29
CA TYR A 13 -3.79 1.00 1.47
C TYR A 13 -3.09 1.38 0.18
N CYS A 14 -1.86 1.87 0.28
CA CYS A 14 -1.05 2.19 -0.89
C CYS A 14 0.45 1.97 -0.66
N LEU A 15 1.17 1.82 -1.77
CA LEU A 15 2.62 1.92 -1.80
C LEU A 15 3.01 3.28 -2.36
N VAL A 16 3.96 3.96 -1.72
CA VAL A 16 4.52 5.24 -2.21
C VAL A 16 6.01 5.07 -2.41
N LYS A 17 6.46 5.30 -3.64
CA LYS A 17 7.87 5.33 -3.99
C LYS A 17 8.49 6.62 -3.47
N GLN A 18 9.66 6.49 -2.85
CA GLN A 18 10.45 7.60 -2.34
C GLN A 18 11.47 8.04 -3.41
N ALA A 19 12.07 9.22 -3.22
CA ALA A 19 13.07 9.76 -4.16
C ALA A 19 14.27 8.82 -4.37
N ASN A 20 14.61 8.00 -3.37
CA ASN A 20 15.67 6.98 -3.44
C ASN A 20 15.25 5.67 -4.14
N GLY A 21 14.04 5.61 -4.72
CA GLY A 21 13.51 4.45 -5.44
C GLY A 21 12.91 3.36 -4.56
N LYS A 22 13.05 3.44 -3.24
CA LYS A 22 12.43 2.50 -2.29
C LYS A 22 10.95 2.81 -2.08
N TYR A 23 10.18 1.84 -1.62
CA TYR A 23 8.76 2.00 -1.33
C TYR A 23 8.49 2.01 0.17
N VAL A 24 7.48 2.77 0.57
CA VAL A 24 6.85 2.69 1.89
C VAL A 24 5.45 2.16 1.72
N VAL A 25 5.07 1.18 2.54
CA VAL A 25 3.70 0.64 2.57
C VAL A 25 2.90 1.40 3.63
N LEU A 26 1.80 2.03 3.21
CA LEU A 26 1.01 2.92 4.05
C LEU A 26 -0.39 2.37 4.30
N ASN A 27 -0.96 2.75 5.44
CA ASN A 27 -2.35 2.54 5.79
C ASN A 27 -3.25 3.65 5.23
N ARG A 28 -4.54 3.62 5.56
CA ARG A 28 -5.54 4.52 4.95
C ARG A 28 -5.31 6.00 5.25
N GLU A 29 -4.65 6.30 6.36
CA GLU A 29 -4.31 7.66 6.78
C GLU A 29 -2.89 8.08 6.36
N TYR A 30 -2.32 7.37 5.38
CA TYR A 30 -0.97 7.61 4.86
C TYR A 30 0.11 7.51 5.95
N LYS A 31 -0.11 6.68 6.97
CA LYS A 31 0.91 6.34 7.96
C LYS A 31 1.56 5.01 7.60
N PRO A 32 2.85 4.79 7.93
CA PRO A 32 3.47 3.49 7.78
C PRO A 32 2.63 2.41 8.47
N ILE A 33 2.46 1.25 7.84
CA ILE A 33 1.68 0.17 8.46
C ILE A 33 2.25 -0.17 9.84
N GLY A 34 1.34 -0.30 10.81
CA GLY A 34 1.69 -0.53 12.22
C GLY A 34 1.79 0.76 13.04
N PHE A 35 1.84 1.94 12.42
CA PHE A 35 1.80 3.21 13.13
C PHE A 35 0.34 3.61 13.41
N PHE A 36 0.05 3.94 14.66
CA PHE A 36 -1.23 4.46 15.11
C PHE A 36 -1.03 5.86 15.71
N THR A 37 -0.98 6.87 14.85
CA THR A 37 -0.74 8.27 15.24
C THR A 37 -1.42 9.23 14.26
N THR A 38 -1.76 10.42 14.77
CA THR A 38 -2.25 11.55 13.97
C THR A 38 -1.14 12.50 13.56
N GLU A 39 0.07 12.36 14.13
CA GLU A 39 1.21 13.24 13.89
C GLU A 39 1.70 13.17 12.44
N TRP A 40 2.31 14.26 11.96
CA TRP A 40 3.01 14.25 10.69
C TRP A 40 4.24 13.35 10.77
N ILE A 41 4.44 12.49 9.77
CA ILE A 41 5.55 11.53 9.71
C ILE A 41 6.36 11.84 8.46
N ASN A 42 7.64 12.17 8.63
CA ASN A 42 8.58 12.13 7.52
C ASN A 42 9.08 10.68 7.40
N TYR A 43 8.89 10.07 6.24
CA TYR A 43 9.24 8.65 6.08
C TYR A 43 10.74 8.38 6.18
N GLU A 44 11.57 9.37 5.89
CA GLU A 44 13.03 9.31 5.96
C GLU A 44 13.56 9.14 7.39
N ASP A 45 12.77 9.56 8.39
CA ASP A 45 13.13 9.45 9.80
C ASP A 45 13.03 8.00 10.33
N TYR A 46 12.52 7.06 9.53
CA TYR A 46 12.25 5.67 9.94
C TYR A 46 12.79 4.64 8.93
N PRO A 47 13.25 3.46 9.38
CA PRO A 47 13.76 2.40 8.51
C PRO A 47 12.63 1.57 7.87
N ILE A 48 11.65 2.26 7.27
CA ILE A 48 10.42 1.67 6.70
C ILE A 48 10.44 1.60 5.17
N ALA A 49 11.36 2.33 4.54
CA ALA A 49 11.51 2.34 3.08
C ALA A 49 12.35 1.14 2.64
N VAL A 50 11.79 0.30 1.77
CA VAL A 50 12.42 -0.93 1.28
C VAL A 50 12.45 -0.98 -0.26
N GLU A 51 13.50 -1.56 -0.82
CA GLU A 51 13.54 -1.84 -2.26
C GLU A 51 12.73 -3.11 -2.53
N ILE A 52 11.60 -2.97 -3.23
CA ILE A 52 10.72 -4.07 -3.59
C ILE A 52 11.00 -4.46 -5.04
N GLU A 53 11.52 -5.66 -5.25
CA GLU A 53 11.83 -6.18 -6.57
C GLU A 53 10.54 -6.51 -7.34
N GLY A 54 10.56 -6.27 -8.65
CA GLY A 54 9.45 -6.66 -9.54
C GLY A 54 8.28 -5.66 -9.60
N ILE A 55 8.38 -4.50 -8.95
CA ILE A 55 7.45 -3.39 -9.19
C ILE A 55 7.85 -2.63 -10.46
N GLY A 56 7.27 -3.04 -11.58
CA GLY A 56 7.25 -2.27 -12.83
C GLY A 56 5.81 -1.94 -13.27
N PRO A 57 5.63 -1.25 -14.41
CA PRO A 57 4.32 -0.79 -14.90
C PRO A 57 3.25 -1.89 -14.97
N ALA A 58 3.63 -3.10 -15.37
CA ALA A 58 2.73 -4.25 -15.45
C ALA A 58 2.29 -4.76 -14.06
N THR A 59 3.17 -4.74 -13.07
CA THR A 59 2.85 -5.11 -11.68
C THR A 59 2.00 -4.03 -11.03
N ALA A 60 2.37 -2.75 -11.20
CA ALA A 60 1.59 -1.61 -10.73
C ALA A 60 0.15 -1.66 -11.25
N LYS A 61 -0.05 -1.94 -12.55
CA LYS A 61 -1.38 -2.12 -13.14
C LYS A 61 -2.22 -3.21 -12.48
N LYS A 62 -1.60 -4.32 -12.05
CA LYS A 62 -2.31 -5.41 -11.36
C LYS A 62 -2.66 -5.06 -9.90
N LEU A 63 -1.78 -4.29 -9.25
CA LEU A 63 -1.95 -3.87 -7.87
C LEU A 63 -2.91 -2.68 -7.74
N SER A 64 -2.94 -1.79 -8.72
CA SER A 64 -3.72 -0.56 -8.69
C SER A 64 -5.22 -0.85 -8.71
N VAL A 65 -5.96 -0.12 -7.87
CA VAL A 65 -7.42 -0.09 -7.86
C VAL A 65 -8.00 0.48 -9.15
N THR A 66 -7.30 1.42 -9.79
CA THR A 66 -7.70 2.06 -11.06
C THR A 66 -7.17 1.31 -12.29
N CYS A 67 -6.43 0.22 -12.11
CA CYS A 67 -5.73 -0.50 -13.19
C CYS A 67 -4.73 0.38 -13.96
N GLU A 68 -4.21 1.43 -13.30
CA GLU A 68 -3.17 2.32 -13.84
C GLU A 68 -1.78 1.76 -13.59
N SER A 69 -0.85 2.09 -14.48
CA SER A 69 0.53 1.62 -14.44
C SER A 69 1.50 2.57 -13.72
N ASP A 70 0.97 3.53 -12.95
CA ASP A 70 1.80 4.46 -12.18
C ASP A 70 2.54 3.70 -11.07
N ILE A 71 3.87 3.81 -11.09
CA ILE A 71 4.76 3.17 -10.12
C ILE A 71 5.07 4.09 -8.93
N GLU A 72 4.78 5.39 -9.01
CA GLU A 72 5.12 6.34 -7.95
C GLU A 72 4.14 6.22 -6.78
N LYS A 73 2.86 5.97 -7.07
CA LYS A 73 1.83 5.75 -6.05
C LYS A 73 0.81 4.70 -6.47
N ILE A 74 0.81 3.56 -5.78
CA ILE A 74 -0.04 2.42 -6.12
C ILE A 74 -1.08 2.21 -5.02
N PHE A 75 -2.34 2.53 -5.30
CA PHE A 75 -3.46 2.31 -4.38
C PHE A 75 -4.06 0.91 -4.56
N LEU A 76 -4.20 0.15 -3.48
CA LEU A 76 -4.76 -1.21 -3.52
C LEU A 76 -6.30 -1.22 -3.48
N TYR A 77 -6.89 -0.16 -2.91
CA TYR A 77 -8.33 0.08 -2.88
C TYR A 77 -8.62 1.59 -2.74
N ASN A 78 -9.88 2.00 -2.87
CA ASN A 78 -10.34 3.38 -2.65
C ASN A 78 -11.74 3.37 -2.01
N ASP A 79 -12.37 4.54 -1.91
CA ASP A 79 -13.72 4.69 -1.32
C ASP A 79 -14.84 4.00 -2.11
N GLY A 80 -14.64 3.76 -3.41
CA GLY A 80 -15.59 3.01 -4.22
C GLY A 80 -15.49 1.49 -4.07
N CYS A 81 -14.42 0.98 -3.46
CA CYS A 81 -14.20 -0.46 -3.34
C CYS A 81 -13.59 -0.86 -1.98
N VAL A 82 -14.08 -0.27 -0.88
CA VAL A 82 -13.57 -0.57 0.46
C VAL A 82 -13.68 -2.07 0.75
N PRO A 83 -12.59 -2.75 1.16
CA PRO A 83 -12.58 -4.21 1.33
C PRO A 83 -13.70 -4.74 2.21
N THR A 84 -14.03 -4.04 3.30
CA THR A 84 -15.02 -4.46 4.30
C THR A 84 -16.47 -4.15 3.92
N GLN A 85 -16.72 -3.46 2.80
CA GLN A 85 -18.08 -3.14 2.37
C GLN A 85 -18.78 -4.29 1.61
N SER A 86 -18.02 -5.24 1.05
CA SER A 86 -18.60 -6.43 0.41
C SER A 86 -17.56 -7.53 0.19
N ASP A 87 -18.03 -8.77 0.07
CA ASP A 87 -17.20 -9.92 -0.29
C ASP A 87 -16.44 -9.72 -1.61
N LYS A 88 -17.09 -9.06 -2.59
CA LYS A 88 -16.47 -8.76 -3.89
C LYS A 88 -15.26 -7.84 -3.71
N ASN A 89 -15.39 -6.79 -2.90
CA ASN A 89 -14.29 -5.86 -2.61
C ASN A 89 -13.16 -6.56 -1.86
N MET A 90 -13.48 -7.34 -0.82
CA MET A 90 -12.49 -8.11 -0.08
C MET A 90 -11.72 -9.08 -0.98
N LYS A 91 -12.42 -9.86 -1.82
CA LYS A 91 -11.79 -10.79 -2.77
C LYS A 91 -10.86 -10.07 -3.75
N ASN A 92 -11.27 -8.93 -4.28
CA ASN A 92 -10.43 -8.14 -5.20
C ASN A 92 -9.19 -7.56 -4.50
N TYR A 93 -9.32 -7.15 -3.25
CA TYR A 93 -8.23 -6.66 -2.44
C TYR A 93 -7.23 -7.77 -2.09
N LEU A 94 -7.71 -8.93 -1.65
CA LEU A 94 -6.86 -10.08 -1.31
C LEU A 94 -6.05 -10.59 -2.51
N LYS A 95 -6.62 -10.57 -3.73
CA LYS A 95 -5.87 -10.88 -4.97
C LYS A 95 -4.68 -9.95 -5.19
N LYS A 96 -4.82 -8.66 -4.85
CA LYS A 96 -3.70 -7.70 -4.94
C LYS A 96 -2.66 -7.98 -3.87
N LEU A 97 -3.09 -8.24 -2.63
CA LEU A 97 -2.19 -8.63 -1.56
C LEU A 97 -1.44 -9.92 -1.86
N GLU A 98 -2.08 -10.90 -2.52
CA GLU A 98 -1.42 -12.13 -2.95
C GLU A 98 -0.26 -11.86 -3.91
N ILE A 99 -0.45 -10.92 -4.86
CA ILE A 99 0.62 -10.49 -5.77
C ILE A 99 1.72 -9.80 -4.98
N LEU A 100 1.35 -8.84 -4.12
CA LEU A 100 2.29 -8.07 -3.32
C LEU A 100 3.15 -8.96 -2.41
N ALA A 101 2.54 -9.93 -1.74
CA ALA A 101 3.21 -10.86 -0.82
C ALA A 101 4.20 -11.82 -1.50
N LYS A 102 4.11 -11.99 -2.83
CA LYS A 102 5.05 -12.80 -3.61
C LYS A 102 6.27 -12.00 -4.10
N LEU A 103 6.24 -10.68 -3.98
CA LEU A 103 7.39 -9.84 -4.34
C LEU A 103 8.50 -10.01 -3.31
N LYS A 104 9.74 -9.80 -3.75
CA LYS A 104 10.93 -9.92 -2.90
C LYS A 104 11.37 -8.55 -2.42
N ILE A 105 11.87 -8.50 -1.19
CA ILE A 105 12.63 -7.36 -0.70
C ILE A 105 14.09 -7.63 -1.03
N LYS A 106 14.77 -6.65 -1.63
CA LYS A 106 16.20 -6.77 -1.86
C LYS A 106 16.92 -6.69 -0.52
N SER A 107 17.54 -7.80 -0.12
CA SER A 107 18.43 -7.82 1.04
C SER A 107 19.61 -6.90 0.78
N SER A 108 19.91 -6.05 1.75
CA SER A 108 21.11 -5.19 1.74
C SER A 108 22.38 -6.01 1.81
#